data_AF-S8D041-F1
#
_entry.id   AF-S8D041-F1
#
_cell.length_a   1.000
_cell.length_b   1.000
_cell.length_c   1.000
_cell.angle_alpha   90.00
_cell.angle_beta   90.00
_cell.angle_gamma   90.00
#
_symmetry.space_group_name_H-M   'P 1'
#
loop_
_entity.id
_entity.type
_entity.pdbx_description
1 polymer ?
#
loop_
_entity_poly.entity_id
_entity_poly.type
_entity_poly.pdbx_seq_one_letter_code
_entity_poly.pdbx_strand_id
1 'polypeptide(L)'
;WLMKGLLEFHEQVKDYFIARDASMIFLFRRNLVRRMVSLLANAYDKANRLLNGTHKSHVHSPDEAQVLAKFKPSINVTVLIKDLRTAERRVERALECFKTTRHMVFYYEDLIKNRTKLVELQRFLKLPVRNLTSLQVKIHDGPLSQQIENWEEVQLTLRGTPYQKFIEDDY
;
A
#
# COMPACT_ATOMS: atom_id res chain seq x y z
N TRP A 1 -1.72 -10.78 -5.75
CA TRP A 1 -2.05 -11.07 -7.15
C TRP A 1 -1.19 -10.23 -8.10
N LEU A 2 -1.28 -8.90 -8.14
CA LEU A 2 -0.50 -8.07 -9.08
C LEU A 2 1.04 -8.17 -8.93
N MET A 3 1.58 -7.97 -7.73
CA MET A 3 3.04 -8.05 -7.49
C MET A 3 3.62 -9.44 -7.78
N LYS A 4 2.83 -10.50 -7.57
CA LYS A 4 3.29 -11.88 -7.85
C LYS A 4 3.46 -12.08 -9.36
N GLY A 5 2.44 -11.75 -10.15
CA GLY A 5 2.50 -11.85 -11.60
C GLY A 5 3.59 -10.95 -12.21
N LEU A 6 3.74 -9.72 -11.70
CA LEU A 6 4.80 -8.81 -12.12
C LEU A 6 6.20 -9.42 -11.95
N LEU A 7 6.47 -10.08 -10.82
CA LEU A 7 7.76 -10.71 -10.54
C LEU A 7 7.95 -12.04 -11.28
N GLU A 8 6.87 -12.76 -11.55
CA GLU A 8 6.87 -14.02 -12.28
C GLU A 8 7.21 -13.81 -13.77
N PHE A 9 6.60 -12.80 -14.39
CA PHE A 9 6.78 -12.47 -15.81
C PHE A 9 7.66 -11.21 -16.04
N HIS A 10 8.60 -10.96 -15.12
CA HIS A 10 9.33 -9.69 -15.09
C HIS A 10 10.15 -9.41 -16.36
N GLU A 11 10.70 -10.44 -17.02
CA GLU A 11 11.44 -10.28 -18.27
C GLU A 11 10.51 -9.82 -19.40
N GLN A 12 9.37 -10.50 -19.59
CA GLN A 12 8.42 -10.14 -20.64
C GLN A 12 7.83 -8.74 -20.41
N VAL A 13 7.55 -8.38 -19.14
CA VAL A 13 7.09 -7.04 -18.80
C VAL A 13 8.17 -6.00 -19.08
N LYS A 14 9.42 -6.28 -18.69
CA LYS A 14 10.56 -5.37 -18.93
C LYS A 14 10.75 -5.13 -20.42
N ASP A 15 10.77 -6.19 -21.22
CA ASP A 15 10.97 -6.11 -22.67
C ASP A 15 9.84 -5.34 -23.34
N TYR A 16 8.59 -5.59 -22.93
CA TYR A 16 7.44 -4.82 -23.41
C TYR A 16 7.57 -3.33 -23.09
N PHE A 17 7.95 -2.99 -21.85
CA PHE A 17 8.07 -1.60 -21.43
C PHE A 17 9.17 -0.88 -22.20
N ILE A 18 10.31 -1.52 -22.40
CA ILE A 18 11.42 -0.97 -23.20
C ILE A 18 10.99 -0.79 -24.66
N ALA A 19 10.37 -1.81 -25.26
CA ALA A 19 9.93 -1.76 -26.66
C ALA A 19 8.86 -0.68 -26.93
N ARG A 20 8.11 -0.28 -25.90
CA ARG A 20 7.03 0.73 -26.00
C ARG A 20 7.41 2.10 -25.43
N ASP A 21 8.65 2.31 -25.01
CA ASP A 21 9.08 3.48 -24.23
C ASP A 21 8.14 3.78 -23.05
N ALA A 22 7.57 2.72 -22.46
CA ALA A 22 6.65 2.84 -21.35
C ALA A 22 7.43 3.07 -20.06
N SER A 23 6.90 3.96 -19.22
CA SER A 23 7.47 4.24 -17.90
C SER A 23 6.72 3.50 -16.81
N MET A 24 7.42 3.09 -15.76
CA MET A 24 6.81 2.43 -14.60
C MET A 24 6.82 3.34 -13.37
N ILE A 25 5.72 3.30 -12.61
CA ILE A 25 5.61 4.01 -11.35
C ILE A 25 5.40 2.99 -10.26
N PHE A 26 6.35 2.89 -9.34
CA PHE A 26 6.18 2.12 -8.12
C PHE A 26 5.59 3.00 -7.04
N LEU A 27 4.48 2.56 -6.45
CA LEU A 27 3.92 3.18 -5.25
C LEU A 27 3.91 2.15 -4.13
N PHE A 28 4.78 2.33 -3.16
CA PHE A 28 4.87 1.49 -1.97
C PHE A 28 4.29 2.20 -0.75
N ARG A 29 4.04 1.43 0.31
CA ARG A 29 3.70 1.96 1.63
C ARG A 29 4.80 1.52 2.58
N ARG A 30 5.44 2.47 3.27
CA ARG A 30 6.54 2.15 4.19
C ARG A 30 6.03 1.33 5.37
N ASN A 31 4.91 1.74 5.96
CA ASN A 31 4.34 0.99 7.07
C ASN A 31 3.60 -0.25 6.56
N LEU A 32 4.29 -1.40 6.61
CA LEU A 32 3.78 -2.68 6.11
C LEU A 32 2.67 -3.28 6.97
N VAL A 33 2.61 -2.95 8.28
CA VAL A 33 1.51 -3.34 9.16
C VAL A 33 0.24 -2.61 8.75
N ARG A 34 0.30 -1.29 8.55
CA ARG A 34 -0.83 -0.50 8.02
C ARG A 34 -1.28 -1.00 6.64
N ARG A 35 -0.33 -1.40 5.78
CA ARG A 35 -0.66 -2.04 4.50
C ARG A 35 -1.41 -3.35 4.69
N MET A 36 -0.99 -4.18 5.64
CA MET A 36 -1.65 -5.45 5.95
C MET A 36 -3.08 -5.25 6.45
N VAL A 37 -3.30 -4.30 7.36
CA VAL A 37 -4.65 -3.91 7.83
C VAL A 37 -5.53 -3.53 6.64
N SER A 38 -5.06 -2.67 5.74
CA SER A 38 -5.83 -2.26 4.55
C SER A 38 -6.16 -3.43 3.62
N LEU A 39 -5.25 -4.41 3.47
CA LEU A 39 -5.49 -5.61 2.66
C LEU A 39 -6.52 -6.54 3.30
N LEU A 40 -6.44 -6.77 4.61
CA LEU A 40 -7.36 -7.63 5.35
C LEU A 40 -8.77 -7.02 5.39
N ALA A 41 -8.88 -5.72 5.67
CA ALA A 41 -10.16 -5.02 5.65
C ALA A 41 -10.81 -5.02 4.25
N ASN A 42 -10.02 -4.81 3.19
CA ASN A 42 -10.54 -4.90 1.82
C ASN A 42 -11.01 -6.33 1.48
N ALA A 43 -10.28 -7.36 1.92
CA ALA A 43 -10.69 -8.75 1.71
C ALA A 43 -11.97 -9.09 2.47
N TYR A 44 -12.12 -8.58 3.69
CA TYR A 44 -13.33 -8.72 4.49
C TYR A 44 -14.53 -8.05 3.82
N ASP A 45 -14.39 -6.80 3.35
CA ASP A 45 -15.47 -6.13 2.62
C ASP A 45 -15.79 -6.84 1.30
N LYS A 46 -14.79 -7.42 0.61
CA LYS A 46 -15.06 -8.21 -0.60
C LYS A 46 -15.98 -9.42 -0.32
N ALA A 47 -15.83 -10.04 0.85
CA ALA A 47 -16.65 -11.17 1.26
C ALA A 47 -18.02 -10.75 1.81
N ASN A 48 -18.09 -9.65 2.56
CA ASN A 48 -19.28 -9.26 3.32
C ASN A 48 -20.09 -8.12 2.69
N ARG A 49 -19.49 -7.39 1.74
CA ARG A 49 -20.09 -6.30 0.95
C ARG A 49 -20.82 -5.27 1.83
N LEU A 50 -20.05 -4.64 2.71
CA LEU A 50 -20.57 -3.83 3.82
C LEU A 50 -21.34 -2.59 3.37
N LEU A 51 -21.13 -2.14 2.13
CA LEU A 51 -21.79 -0.97 1.58
C LEU A 51 -22.92 -1.38 0.63
N ASN A 52 -24.14 -1.50 1.17
CA ASN A 52 -25.35 -1.82 0.42
C ASN A 52 -25.20 -3.09 -0.45
N GLY A 53 -24.57 -4.13 0.08
CA GLY A 53 -24.37 -5.39 -0.65
C GLY A 53 -23.38 -5.28 -1.80
N THR A 54 -22.57 -4.21 -1.86
CA THR A 54 -21.50 -4.00 -2.84
C THR A 54 -20.13 -3.91 -2.16
N HIS A 55 -19.11 -4.53 -2.77
CA HIS A 55 -17.72 -4.35 -2.36
C HIS A 55 -17.16 -3.04 -2.93
N LYS A 56 -16.49 -2.25 -2.10
CA LYS A 56 -15.74 -1.05 -2.56
C LYS A 56 -14.33 -1.03 -1.99
N SER A 57 -13.33 -1.03 -2.88
CA SER A 57 -11.93 -0.85 -2.49
C SER A 57 -11.57 0.61 -2.17
N HIS A 58 -12.37 1.56 -2.65
CA HIS A 58 -12.25 2.99 -2.42
C HIS A 58 -13.64 3.60 -2.27
N VAL A 59 -13.75 4.63 -1.44
CA VAL A 59 -15.00 5.32 -1.14
C VAL A 59 -14.86 6.81 -1.37
N HIS A 60 -15.98 7.48 -1.65
CA HIS A 60 -16.01 8.92 -1.93
C HIS A 60 -16.76 9.72 -0.85
N SER A 61 -17.27 9.05 0.18
CA SER A 61 -17.96 9.67 1.32
C SER A 61 -17.23 9.33 2.64
N PRO A 62 -17.11 10.29 3.57
CA PRO A 62 -16.66 10.02 4.93
C PRO A 62 -17.51 8.96 5.65
N ASP A 63 -18.81 8.90 5.41
CA ASP A 63 -19.70 7.94 6.08
C ASP A 63 -19.43 6.51 5.61
N GLU A 64 -19.23 6.33 4.30
CA GLU A 64 -18.84 5.03 3.73
C GLU A 64 -17.45 4.60 4.26
N ALA A 65 -16.52 5.54 4.38
CA ALA A 65 -15.20 5.29 4.96
C ALA A 65 -15.31 4.82 6.42
N GLN A 66 -16.15 5.48 7.22
CA GLN A 66 -16.39 5.10 8.59
C GLN A 66 -17.02 3.70 8.71
N VAL A 67 -17.98 3.35 7.83
CA VAL A 67 -18.58 2.00 7.83
C VAL A 67 -17.52 0.94 7.57
N LEU A 68 -16.66 1.13 6.56
CA LEU A 68 -15.58 0.18 6.25
C LEU A 68 -14.52 0.11 7.36
N ALA A 69 -14.19 1.24 7.99
CA ALA A 69 -13.19 1.32 9.05
C ALA A 69 -13.61 0.65 10.37
N LYS A 70 -14.90 0.32 10.55
CA LYS A 70 -15.39 -0.39 11.74
C LYS A 70 -14.81 -1.80 11.86
N PHE A 71 -14.47 -2.44 10.75
CA PHE A 71 -13.85 -3.75 10.78
C PHE A 71 -12.38 -3.64 11.21
N LYS A 72 -12.04 -4.29 12.32
CA LYS A 72 -10.67 -4.42 12.81
C LYS A 72 -10.18 -5.85 12.57
N PRO A 73 -9.21 -6.08 11.68
CA PRO A 73 -8.67 -7.41 11.51
C PRO A 73 -7.89 -7.86 12.74
N SER A 74 -8.02 -9.15 13.07
CA SER A 74 -7.02 -9.85 13.87
C SER A 74 -5.85 -10.27 12.98
N ILE A 75 -4.63 -10.03 13.42
CA ILE A 75 -3.40 -10.36 12.69
C ILE A 75 -2.81 -11.64 13.28
N ASN A 76 -2.49 -12.59 12.40
CA ASN A 76 -1.80 -13.81 12.80
C ASN A 76 -0.33 -13.52 13.15
N VAL A 77 -0.05 -13.33 14.44
CA VAL A 77 1.28 -13.00 14.97
C VAL A 77 2.31 -14.10 14.73
N THR A 78 1.89 -15.36 14.62
CA THR A 78 2.81 -16.51 14.42
C THR A 78 3.59 -16.43 13.10
N VAL A 79 3.00 -15.78 12.08
CA VAL A 79 3.61 -15.63 10.75
C VAL A 79 3.95 -14.18 10.42
N LEU A 80 3.62 -13.22 11.30
CA LEU A 80 3.72 -11.79 11.04
C LEU A 80 5.12 -11.36 10.58
N ILE A 81 6.17 -11.72 11.30
CA ILE A 81 7.56 -11.37 10.95
C ILE A 81 7.94 -11.95 9.57
N LYS A 82 7.52 -13.18 9.29
CA LYS A 82 7.78 -13.84 7.99
C LYS A 82 7.06 -13.12 6.86
N ASP A 83 5.83 -12.68 7.08
CA ASP A 83 5.02 -11.96 6.10
C ASP A 83 5.58 -10.56 5.83
N LEU A 84 6.00 -9.83 6.87
CA LEU A 84 6.68 -8.54 6.74
C LEU A 84 7.99 -8.68 5.95
N ARG A 85 8.82 -9.66 6.28
CA ARG A 85 10.07 -9.93 5.55
C ARG A 85 9.81 -10.28 4.08
N THR A 86 8.77 -11.07 3.84
CA THR A 86 8.38 -11.45 2.46
C THR A 86 7.88 -10.24 1.69
N ALA A 87 7.16 -9.33 2.35
CA ALA A 87 6.71 -8.08 1.76
C ALA A 87 7.88 -7.16 1.38
N GLU A 88 8.89 -7.01 2.24
CA GLU A 88 10.10 -6.22 1.94
C GLU A 88 10.88 -6.82 0.77
N ARG A 89 11.19 -8.12 0.80
CA ARG A 89 11.90 -8.79 -0.29
C ARG A 89 11.20 -8.67 -1.64
N ARG A 90 9.86 -8.62 -1.66
CA ARG A 90 9.10 -8.40 -2.91
C ARG A 90 9.32 -7.00 -3.46
N VAL A 91 9.43 -5.99 -2.61
CA VAL A 91 9.74 -4.62 -3.01
C VAL A 91 11.16 -4.56 -3.59
N GLU A 92 12.14 -5.10 -2.86
CA GLU A 92 13.54 -5.16 -3.30
C GLU A 92 13.69 -5.88 -4.63
N ARG A 93 13.08 -7.07 -4.75
CA ARG A 93 13.11 -7.84 -6.00
C ARG A 93 12.45 -7.11 -7.16
N ALA A 94 11.34 -6.39 -6.92
CA ALA A 94 10.70 -5.61 -7.98
C ALA A 94 11.62 -4.49 -8.46
N LEU A 95 12.24 -3.75 -7.54
CA LEU A 95 13.19 -2.70 -7.92
C LEU A 95 14.40 -3.25 -8.68
N GLU A 96 14.93 -4.40 -8.25
CA GLU A 96 16.05 -5.05 -8.93
C GLU A 96 15.69 -5.54 -10.34
N CYS A 97 14.55 -6.23 -10.50
CA CYS A 97 14.09 -6.75 -11.78
C CYS A 97 13.90 -5.65 -12.85
N PHE A 98 13.56 -4.43 -12.43
CA PHE A 98 13.24 -3.33 -13.32
C PHE A 98 14.19 -2.14 -13.20
N LYS A 99 15.37 -2.34 -12.62
CA LYS A 99 16.37 -1.26 -12.42
C LYS A 99 16.78 -0.56 -13.72
N THR A 100 16.72 -1.27 -14.85
CA THR A 100 17.06 -0.74 -16.18
C THR A 100 15.84 -0.20 -16.94
N THR A 101 14.62 -0.43 -16.45
CA THR A 101 13.40 0.16 -17.01
C THR A 101 13.28 1.59 -16.53
N ARG A 102 12.79 2.50 -17.38
CA ARG A 102 12.50 3.87 -16.97
C ARG A 102 11.42 3.88 -15.89
N HIS A 103 11.81 4.14 -14.64
CA HIS A 103 10.89 4.06 -13.51
C HIS A 103 11.07 5.19 -12.49
N MET A 104 10.02 5.43 -11.71
CA MET A 104 10.04 6.31 -10.54
C MET A 104 9.44 5.59 -9.35
N VAL A 105 10.03 5.78 -8.16
CA VAL A 105 9.59 5.15 -6.91
C VAL A 105 8.99 6.20 -5.99
N PHE A 106 7.78 5.93 -5.51
CA PHE A 106 7.09 6.72 -4.50
C PHE A 106 6.76 5.86 -3.30
N TYR A 107 6.74 6.53 -2.15
CA TYR A 107 6.12 6.01 -0.95
C TYR A 107 4.88 6.83 -0.64
N TYR A 108 3.81 6.13 -0.26
CA TYR A 108 2.51 6.71 0.07
C TYR A 108 2.63 7.84 1.09
N GLU A 109 3.46 7.65 2.11
CA GLU A 109 3.69 8.61 3.17
C GLU A 109 4.31 9.92 2.64
N ASP A 110 5.19 9.85 1.63
CA ASP A 110 5.78 11.05 1.01
C ASP A 110 4.75 11.82 0.19
N LEU A 111 3.85 11.12 -0.51
CA LEU A 111 2.81 11.74 -1.33
C LEU A 111 1.79 12.50 -0.47
N ILE A 112 1.53 12.02 0.76
CA ILE A 112 0.66 12.71 1.70
C ILE A 112 1.37 13.95 2.27
N LYS A 113 2.63 13.80 2.71
CA LYS A 113 3.38 14.87 3.38
C LYS A 113 3.86 15.95 2.41
N ASN A 114 4.21 15.59 1.19
CA ASN A 114 4.81 16.49 0.21
C ASN A 114 4.15 16.36 -1.17
N ARG A 115 3.22 17.28 -1.47
CA ARG A 115 2.54 17.34 -2.76
C ARG A 115 3.45 17.70 -3.94
N THR A 116 4.66 18.25 -3.73
CA THR A 116 5.57 18.54 -4.86
C THR A 116 6.00 17.27 -5.59
N LYS A 117 5.94 16.11 -4.92
CA LYS A 117 6.19 14.80 -5.53
C LYS A 117 5.24 14.48 -6.69
N LEU A 118 4.01 14.98 -6.65
CA LEU A 118 3.06 14.84 -7.77
C LEU A 118 3.41 15.75 -8.96
N VAL A 119 4.09 16.87 -8.72
CA VAL A 119 4.63 17.73 -9.79
C VAL A 119 5.82 17.04 -10.45
N GLU A 120 6.72 16.45 -9.67
CA GLU A 120 7.83 15.63 -10.17
C GLU A 120 7.32 14.47 -11.03
N LEU A 121 6.25 13.78 -10.59
CA LEU A 121 5.62 12.70 -11.35
C LEU A 121 5.08 13.18 -12.71
N GLN A 122 4.37 14.30 -12.74
CA GLN A 122 3.84 14.85 -13.99
C GLN A 122 4.97 15.20 -14.97
N ARG A 123 6.05 15.82 -14.48
CA ARG A 123 7.24 16.11 -15.30
C ARG A 123 7.93 14.84 -15.80
N PHE A 124 8.07 13.83 -14.94
CA PHE A 124 8.61 12.52 -15.31
C PHE A 124 7.79 11.90 -16.44
N LEU A 125 6.47 11.95 -16.37
CA LEU A 125 5.57 11.46 -17.41
C LEU A 125 5.48 12.38 -18.65
N LYS A 126 6.19 13.52 -18.66
CA LYS A 126 6.11 14.56 -19.70
C LYS A 126 4.67 15.09 -19.90
N LEU A 127 3.91 15.17 -18.81
CA LEU A 127 2.55 15.72 -18.78
C LEU A 127 2.56 17.20 -18.38
N PRO A 128 1.61 18.01 -18.86
CA PRO A 128 1.40 19.36 -18.35
C PRO A 128 1.14 19.33 -16.85
N VAL A 129 1.86 20.17 -16.10
CA VAL A 129 1.67 20.27 -14.65
C VAL A 129 0.30 20.89 -14.36
N ARG A 130 -0.54 20.14 -13.66
CA ARG A 130 -1.86 20.56 -13.21
C ARG A 130 -2.03 20.28 -11.72
N ASN A 131 -2.99 20.96 -11.12
CA ASN A 131 -3.45 20.64 -9.77
C ASN A 131 -4.22 19.31 -9.81
N LEU A 132 -3.71 18.28 -9.13
CA LEU A 132 -4.34 16.97 -9.07
C LEU A 132 -5.25 16.89 -7.85
N THR A 133 -6.48 16.44 -8.07
CA THR A 133 -7.47 16.23 -7.01
C THR A 133 -7.97 14.78 -7.06
N SER A 134 -8.47 14.30 -5.93
CA SER A 134 -9.10 12.98 -5.82
C SER A 134 -10.36 13.13 -4.99
N LEU A 135 -11.41 12.41 -5.38
CA LEU A 135 -12.63 12.25 -4.59
C LEU A 135 -12.49 11.11 -3.57
N GLN A 136 -11.40 10.35 -3.61
CA GLN A 136 -11.18 9.24 -2.70
C GLN A 136 -10.94 9.74 -1.28
N VAL A 137 -11.71 9.17 -0.35
CA VAL A 137 -11.57 9.41 1.08
C VAL A 137 -10.75 8.28 1.70
N LYS A 138 -9.83 8.63 2.60
CA LYS A 138 -9.03 7.66 3.34
C LYS A 138 -9.94 6.88 4.29
N ILE A 139 -9.91 5.56 4.19
CA ILE A 139 -10.75 4.67 5.02
C ILE A 139 -10.18 4.56 6.44
N HIS A 140 -8.93 4.12 6.56
CA HIS A 140 -8.30 3.89 7.85
C HIS A 140 -7.52 5.13 8.28
N ASP A 141 -8.07 5.89 9.22
CA ASP A 141 -7.39 7.01 9.87
C ASP A 141 -7.10 6.74 11.34
N GLY A 142 -6.11 7.44 11.91
CA GLY A 142 -5.70 7.27 13.31
C GLY A 142 -4.65 6.18 13.58
N PRO A 143 -4.39 5.88 14.87
CA PRO A 143 -3.33 4.96 15.31
C PRO A 143 -3.67 3.51 15.01
N LEU A 144 -2.64 2.67 14.81
CA LEU A 144 -2.80 1.23 14.55
C LEU A 144 -3.55 0.50 15.68
N SER A 145 -3.42 0.97 16.92
CA SER A 145 -4.13 0.43 18.09
C SER A 145 -5.64 0.48 17.97
N GLN A 146 -6.18 1.42 17.21
CA GLN A 146 -7.61 1.53 16.94
C GLN A 146 -8.05 0.72 15.72
N GLN A 147 -7.11 0.20 14.93
CA GLN A 147 -7.36 -0.45 13.64
C GLN A 147 -7.12 -1.97 13.67
N ILE A 148 -6.57 -2.52 14.75
CA ILE A 148 -6.24 -3.94 14.89
C ILE A 148 -6.93 -4.48 16.13
N GLU A 149 -7.59 -5.63 15.99
CA GLU A 149 -8.35 -6.24 17.08
C GLU A 149 -7.43 -6.75 18.20
N ASN A 150 -6.41 -7.55 17.85
CA ASN A 150 -5.41 -8.09 18.78
C ASN A 150 -4.14 -7.21 18.84
N TRP A 151 -4.31 -5.89 19.00
CA TRP A 151 -3.20 -4.93 18.92
C TRP A 151 -2.06 -5.21 19.90
N GLU A 152 -2.37 -5.56 21.14
CA GLU A 152 -1.34 -5.81 22.18
C GLU A 152 -0.40 -6.95 21.79
N GLU A 153 -0.94 -8.05 21.26
CA GLU A 153 -0.15 -9.18 20.76
C GLU A 153 0.75 -8.78 19.58
N VAL A 154 0.20 -7.99 18.64
CA VAL A 154 0.96 -7.47 17.50
C VAL A 154 2.10 -6.57 17.99
N GLN A 155 1.81 -5.67 18.92
CA GLN A 155 2.80 -4.76 19.47
C GLN A 155 3.92 -5.53 20.18
N LEU A 156 3.57 -6.51 21.02
CA LEU A 156 4.53 -7.37 21.70
C LEU A 156 5.40 -8.16 20.72
N THR A 157 4.79 -8.70 19.65
CA THR A 157 5.50 -9.47 18.61
C THR A 157 6.51 -8.63 17.83
N LEU A 158 6.20 -7.35 17.61
CA LEU A 158 7.07 -6.45 16.82
C LEU A 158 8.16 -5.77 17.65
N ARG A 159 7.95 -5.59 18.96
CA ARG A 159 8.97 -5.02 19.87
C ARG A 159 10.26 -5.83 19.85
N GLY A 160 11.39 -5.13 19.82
CA GLY A 160 12.72 -5.74 19.74
C GLY A 160 13.08 -6.30 18.36
N THR A 161 12.21 -6.17 17.35
CA THR A 161 12.49 -6.59 15.98
C THR A 161 12.79 -5.38 15.07
N PRO A 162 13.40 -5.57 13.88
CA PRO A 162 13.56 -4.48 12.91
C PRO A 162 12.26 -3.81 12.44
N TYR A 163 11.11 -4.43 12.73
CA TYR A 163 9.78 -3.95 12.38
C TYR A 163 9.11 -3.14 13.49
N GLN A 164 9.76 -2.96 14.64
CA GLN A 164 9.26 -2.11 15.73
C GLN A 164 8.93 -0.69 15.23
N LYS A 165 9.70 -0.13 14.29
CA LYS A 165 9.40 1.15 13.65
C LYS A 165 7.95 1.28 13.15
N PHE A 166 7.31 0.18 12.74
CA PHE A 166 5.93 0.21 12.25
C PHE A 166 4.87 0.45 13.34
N ILE A 167 5.20 0.26 14.62
CA ILE A 167 4.32 0.58 15.74
C ILE A 167 4.53 2.01 16.27
N GLU A 168 5.64 2.65 15.91
CA GLU A 168 6.01 4.02 16.35
C GLU A 168 5.65 5.08 15.30
N ASP A 169 5.66 4.72 14.02
CA ASP A 169 5.32 5.63 12.93
C ASP A 169 3.80 5.85 12.81
N ASP A 170 3.33 6.90 13.47
CA ASP A 170 1.96 7.42 13.36
C ASP A 170 1.77 8.48 12.25
N TYR A 171 2.62 8.40 11.22
CA TYR A 171 2.77 9.23 10.00
C TYR A 171 4.03 10.09 9.98
#